data_AF-A0A2E3FA67-F1
#
_entry.id   AF-A0A2E3FA67-F1
#
_cell.length_a   1.000
_cell.length_b   1.000
_cell.length_c   1.000
_cell.angle_alpha   90.00
_cell.angle_beta   90.00
_cell.angle_gamma   90.00
#
_symmetry.space_group_name_H-M   'P 1'
#
loop_
_entity.id
_entity.type
_entity.pdbx_description
1 polymer ?
#
loop_
_entity_poly.entity_id
_entity_poly.type
_entity_poly.pdbx_seq_one_letter_code
_entity_poly.pdbx_strand_id
1 'polypeptide(L)'
;MAKVSVNLEDDFDGDEAATKVRELAAPLPSVSKAKSAALKDAPRVQFSFTNVPKPIKDAFDQEAKKRGLSKKELLYACLRSGGIEIPDAEEIDGRRR
;
A
#
# COMPACT_ATOMS: atom_id res chain seq x y z
N MET A 1 -3.79 41.32 46.63
CA MET A 1 -3.08 40.41 45.70
C MET A 1 -4.12 39.84 44.75
N ALA A 2 -4.02 40.13 43.46
CA ALA A 2 -4.96 39.62 42.47
C ALA A 2 -4.73 38.11 42.29
N LYS A 3 -5.78 37.30 42.54
CA LYS A 3 -5.72 35.86 42.27
C LYS A 3 -5.76 35.68 40.75
N VAL A 4 -4.63 35.30 40.17
CA VAL A 4 -4.58 34.86 38.78
C VAL A 4 -5.11 33.44 38.74
N SER A 5 -6.34 33.26 38.27
CA SER A 5 -6.91 31.95 37.95
C SER A 5 -6.47 31.58 36.54
N VAL A 6 -5.59 30.60 36.43
CA VAL A 6 -5.25 29.98 35.14
C VAL A 6 -6.26 28.87 34.91
N ASN A 7 -7.10 29.02 33.88
CA ASN A 7 -7.92 27.91 33.39
C ASN A 7 -6.99 26.96 32.64
N LEU A 8 -6.69 25.82 33.26
CA LEU A 8 -5.98 24.71 32.65
C LEU A 8 -7.03 23.70 32.14
N GLU A 9 -7.93 24.18 31.28
CA GLU A 9 -8.77 23.29 30.47
C GLU A 9 -7.92 22.87 29.28
N ASP A 10 -7.11 21.84 29.53
CA ASP A 10 -6.46 21.08 28.48
C ASP A 10 -7.57 20.26 27.79
N ASP A 11 -8.27 20.89 26.85
CA ASP A 11 -9.03 20.21 25.79
C ASP A 11 -8.02 19.54 24.84
N PHE A 12 -7.26 18.59 25.38
CA PHE A 12 -6.61 17.61 24.55
C PHE A 12 -7.73 16.72 24.03
N ASP A 13 -8.02 16.82 22.73
CA ASP A 13 -8.65 15.77 21.93
C ASP A 13 -7.83 14.48 22.10
N GLY A 14 -8.07 13.82 23.23
CA GLY A 14 -7.20 12.79 23.82
C GLY A 14 -7.10 11.55 22.95
N ASP A 15 -8.07 11.34 22.07
CA ASP A 15 -8.08 10.22 21.13
C ASP A 15 -7.18 10.46 19.91
N GLU A 16 -7.13 11.66 19.34
CA GLU A 16 -6.28 11.95 18.17
C GLU A 16 -4.80 12.09 18.56
N ALA A 17 -4.52 12.71 19.70
CA ALA A 17 -3.15 12.83 20.20
C ALA A 17 -2.60 11.47 20.65
N ALA A 18 -3.41 10.66 21.34
CA ALA A 18 -2.98 9.33 21.77
C ALA A 18 -2.81 8.35 20.60
N THR A 19 -3.62 8.46 19.55
CA THR A 19 -3.44 7.65 18.31
C THR A 19 -2.15 8.03 17.59
N LYS A 20 -1.88 9.33 17.38
CA LYS A 20 -0.61 9.80 16.76
C LYS A 20 0.62 9.36 17.55
N VAL A 21 0.58 9.45 18.88
CA VAL A 21 1.70 9.00 19.74
C VAL A 21 1.88 7.48 19.66
N ARG A 22 0.79 6.70 19.61
CA ARG A 22 0.85 5.25 19.43
C ARG A 22 1.39 4.85 18.05
N GLU A 23 1.03 5.58 17.00
CA GLU A 23 1.56 5.36 15.64
C GLU A 23 3.05 5.68 15.56
N LEU A 24 3.50 6.76 16.21
CA LEU A 24 4.92 7.14 16.28
C LEU A 24 5.75 6.20 17.16
N ALA A 25 5.14 5.61 18.19
CA ALA A 25 5.78 4.65 19.09
C ALA A 25 5.66 3.20 18.61
N ALA A 26 5.01 2.95 17.47
CA ALA A 26 4.86 1.60 16.95
C ALA A 26 6.24 1.01 16.59
N PRO A 27 6.51 -0.26 16.96
CA PRO A 27 7.79 -0.88 16.64
C PRO A 27 7.96 -0.96 15.12
N LEU A 28 9.07 -0.40 14.63
CA LEU A 28 9.41 -0.44 13.21
C LEU A 28 9.42 -1.91 12.73
N PRO A 29 8.71 -2.24 11.64
CA PRO A 29 8.74 -3.58 11.10
C PRO A 29 10.17 -3.95 10.69
N SER A 30 10.55 -5.22 10.86
CA SER A 30 11.84 -5.73 10.39
C SER A 30 12.03 -5.42 8.90
N VAL A 31 13.27 -5.29 8.42
CA VAL A 31 13.60 -4.87 7.04
C VAL A 31 12.83 -5.68 5.97
N SER A 32 12.62 -6.97 6.22
CA SER A 32 11.80 -7.87 5.38
C SER A 32 10.31 -7.52 5.39
N LYS A 33 9.73 -7.22 6.56
CA LYS A 33 8.33 -6.81 6.72
C LYS A 33 8.08 -5.36 6.30
N ALA A 34 9.10 -4.51 6.37
CA ALA A 34 9.00 -3.11 5.98
C ALA A 34 8.73 -2.96 4.47
N LYS A 35 9.34 -3.79 3.62
CA LYS A 35 9.09 -3.80 2.16
C LYS A 35 7.64 -4.18 1.84
N SER A 36 7.12 -5.25 2.44
CA SER A 36 5.74 -5.70 2.19
C SER A 36 4.71 -4.75 2.81
N ALA A 37 4.95 -4.23 4.02
CA ALA A 37 4.10 -3.21 4.64
C ALA A 37 4.05 -1.92 3.82
N ALA A 38 5.20 -1.41 3.37
CA ALA A 38 5.25 -0.22 2.50
C ALA A 38 4.44 -0.40 1.20
N LEU A 39 4.46 -1.59 0.60
CA LEU A 39 3.67 -1.89 -0.59
C LEU A 39 2.16 -2.03 -0.31
N LYS A 40 1.78 -2.44 0.91
CA LYS A 40 0.37 -2.47 1.34
C LYS A 40 -0.18 -1.06 1.58
N ASP A 41 0.64 -0.19 2.17
CA ASP A 41 0.26 1.17 2.56
C ASP A 41 0.45 2.20 1.45
N ALA A 42 1.17 1.85 0.38
CA ALA A 42 1.38 2.72 -0.77
C ALA A 42 0.07 3.12 -1.48
N PRO A 43 -0.01 4.37 -1.98
CA PRO A 43 -1.17 4.83 -2.75
C PRO A 43 -1.32 4.01 -4.03
N ARG A 44 -2.54 3.50 -4.28
CA ARG A 44 -2.85 2.69 -5.47
C ARG A 44 -3.19 3.60 -6.64
N VAL A 45 -2.43 3.49 -7.71
CA VAL A 45 -2.66 4.23 -8.96
C VAL A 45 -3.29 3.34 -10.03
N GLN A 46 -4.13 3.93 -10.88
CA GLN A 46 -4.70 3.24 -12.03
C GLN A 46 -3.62 3.03 -13.09
N PHE A 47 -3.35 1.77 -13.45
CA PHE A 47 -2.51 1.43 -14.58
C PHE A 47 -3.39 1.15 -15.80
N SER A 48 -3.21 1.91 -16.88
CA SER A 48 -4.04 1.80 -18.09
C SER A 48 -3.19 1.58 -19.34
N PHE A 49 -3.72 0.78 -20.27
CA PHE A 49 -3.10 0.49 -21.57
C PHE A 49 -3.72 1.34 -22.68
N THR A 50 -3.78 2.66 -22.50
CA THR A 50 -4.46 3.58 -23.44
C THR A 50 -3.72 3.75 -24.77
N ASN A 51 -2.38 3.79 -24.74
CA ASN A 51 -1.53 3.99 -25.92
C ASN A 51 -0.75 2.74 -26.35
N VAL A 52 -1.24 1.55 -26.04
CA VAL A 52 -0.60 0.30 -26.46
C VAL A 52 -1.23 -0.22 -27.75
N PRO A 53 -0.45 -0.60 -28.77
CA PRO A 53 -0.96 -1.22 -29.99
C PRO A 53 -1.89 -2.39 -29.68
N LYS A 54 -3.05 -2.45 -30.36
CA LYS A 54 -4.06 -3.51 -30.20
C LYS A 54 -3.46 -4.93 -30.19
N PRO A 55 -2.56 -5.31 -31.12
CA PRO A 55 -2.03 -6.67 -31.16
C PRO A 55 -1.29 -7.08 -29.88
N ILE A 56 -0.59 -6.14 -29.24
CA ILE A 56 0.15 -6.40 -28.00
C ILE A 56 -0.83 -6.60 -26.85
N LYS A 57 -1.87 -5.77 -26.78
CA LYS A 57 -2.93 -5.91 -25.78
C LYS A 57 -3.66 -7.24 -25.93
N ASP A 58 -3.96 -7.65 -27.15
CA ASP A 58 -4.64 -8.91 -27.43
C ASP A 58 -3.77 -10.12 -27.08
N ALA A 59 -2.47 -10.07 -27.39
CA ALA A 59 -1.52 -11.11 -26.99
C ALA A 59 -1.42 -11.23 -25.46
N PHE A 60 -1.39 -10.09 -24.76
CA PHE A 60 -1.37 -10.07 -23.30
C PHE A 60 -2.65 -10.65 -22.70
N ASP A 61 -3.80 -10.34 -23.29
CA ASP A 61 -5.10 -10.88 -22.87
C ASP A 61 -5.21 -12.40 -23.10
N GLN A 62 -4.66 -12.90 -24.20
CA GLN A 62 -4.61 -14.33 -24.48
C GLN A 62 -3.68 -15.06 -23.51
N GLU A 63 -2.51 -14.49 -23.21
CA GLU A 63 -1.56 -15.10 -22.28
C GLU A 63 -2.12 -15.14 -20.85
N ALA A 64 -2.81 -14.09 -20.43
CA ALA A 64 -3.49 -14.05 -19.13
C ALA A 64 -4.56 -15.14 -19.05
N LYS A 65 -5.39 -15.27 -20.10
CA LYS A 65 -6.41 -16.32 -20.19
C LYS A 65 -5.83 -17.74 -20.18
N LYS A 66 -4.75 -17.99 -20.92
CA LYS A 66 -4.08 -19.30 -20.96
C LYS A 66 -3.59 -19.73 -19.59
N ARG A 67 -3.09 -18.78 -18.78
CA ARG A 67 -2.58 -19.04 -17.44
C ARG A 67 -3.66 -18.98 -16.35
N GLY A 68 -4.90 -18.64 -16.70
CA GLY A 68 -5.98 -18.43 -15.73
C GLY A 68 -5.74 -17.24 -14.79
N LEU A 69 -4.88 -16.30 -15.18
CA LEU A 69 -4.50 -15.14 -14.38
C LEU A 69 -5.26 -13.89 -14.83
N SER A 70 -5.44 -12.96 -13.92
CA SER A 70 -5.83 -11.60 -14.29
C SER A 70 -4.69 -10.89 -15.03
N LYS A 71 -5.02 -9.87 -15.83
CA LYS A 71 -4.02 -9.03 -16.52
C LYS A 71 -3.01 -8.41 -15.55
N LYS A 72 -3.46 -8.07 -14.34
CA LYS A 72 -2.63 -7.46 -13.30
C LYS A 72 -1.63 -8.47 -12.72
N GLU A 73 -2.07 -9.70 -12.48
CA GLU A 73 -1.19 -10.78 -11.99
C GLU A 73 -0.17 -11.19 -13.06
N LEU A 74 -0.59 -11.26 -14.32
CA LEU A 74 0.34 -11.49 -15.42
C LEU A 74 1.40 -10.38 -15.50
N LEU A 75 1.01 -9.12 -15.32
CA LEU A 75 1.95 -8.00 -15.29
C LEU A 75 2.96 -8.16 -14.15
N TYR A 76 2.51 -8.49 -12.93
CA TYR A 76 3.40 -8.74 -11.81
C TYR A 76 4.33 -9.92 -12.04
N ALA A 77 3.85 -11.01 -12.64
CA ALA A 77 4.68 -12.14 -13.01
C ALA A 77 5.77 -11.75 -14.03
N CYS A 78 5.42 -10.96 -15.05
CA CYS A 78 6.39 -10.45 -16.02
C CYS A 78 7.44 -9.55 -15.34
N LEU A 79 7.02 -8.65 -14.45
CA LEU A 79 7.94 -7.77 -13.73
C LEU A 79 8.87 -8.55 -12.78
N ARG A 80 8.37 -9.61 -12.12
CA ARG A 80 9.21 -10.54 -11.34
C ARG A 80 10.23 -11.26 -12.20
N SER A 81 9.83 -11.75 -13.39
CA SER A 81 10.78 -12.36 -14.32
C SER A 81 11.83 -11.37 -14.83
N GLY A 82 11.52 -10.08 -14.83
CA GLY A 82 12.46 -8.99 -15.13
C GLY A 82 13.37 -8.60 -13.96
N GLY A 83 13.31 -9.30 -12.83
CA GLY A 83 14.16 -9.07 -11.65
C GLY A 83 13.62 -8.05 -10.66
N ILE A 84 12.39 -7.57 -10.81
CA ILE A 84 11.76 -6.69 -9.83
C ILE A 84 11.21 -7.54 -8.67
N GLU A 85 11.66 -7.27 -7.45
CA GLU A 85 11.16 -7.89 -6.22
C GLU A 85 9.72 -7.44 -5.91
N ILE A 86 8.75 -8.00 -6.63
CA ILE A 86 7.32 -7.79 -6.36
C ILE A 86 6.82 -8.98 -5.52
N PRO A 87 6.35 -8.74 -4.29
CA PRO A 87 5.76 -9.78 -3.45
C PRO A 87 4.57 -10.48 -4.11
N ASP A 88 4.13 -11.59 -3.50
CA ASP A 88 2.98 -12.31 -4.05
C ASP A 88 1.67 -11.54 -3.91
N ALA A 89 0.72 -11.85 -4.80
CA ALA A 89 -0.57 -11.14 -4.82
C ALA A 89 -1.29 -11.24 -3.47
N GLU A 90 -1.12 -12.35 -2.75
CA GLU A 90 -1.64 -12.56 -1.39
C GLU A 90 -0.99 -11.64 -0.35
N GLU A 91 0.28 -11.26 -0.55
CA GLU A 91 1.02 -10.38 0.35
C GLU A 91 0.74 -8.89 0.08
N ILE A 92 0.32 -8.54 -1.13
CA ILE A 92 0.03 -7.14 -1.55
C ILE A 92 -1.48 -6.83 -1.47
N ASP A 93 -2.33 -7.80 -1.14
CA ASP A 93 -3.76 -7.56 -1.00
C ASP A 93 -4.03 -6.59 0.17
N GLY A 94 -4.31 -5.33 -0.17
CA GLY A 94 -4.54 -4.25 0.78
C GLY A 94 -5.87 -4.35 1.53
N ARG A 95 -6.66 -5.40 1.27
CA ARG A 95 -7.85 -5.75 2.05
C ARG A 95 -7.50 -6.48 3.35
N ARG A 96 -6.33 -7.12 3.43
CA ARG A 96 -5.80 -7.76 4.64
C ARG A 96 -4.82 -6.81 5.33
N ARG A 97 -5.37 -5.76 5.97
CA ARG A 97 -4.65 -4.88 6.90
C ARG A 97 -4.52 -5.56 8.25
#